data_AF-A0A800IK08-F1
#
_entry.id   AF-A0A800IK08-F1
#
_cell.length_a   1.000
_cell.length_b   1.000
_cell.length_c   1.000
_cell.angle_alpha   90.00
_cell.angle_beta   90.00
_cell.angle_gamma   90.00
#
_symmetry.space_group_name_H-M   'P 1'
#
loop_
_entity.id
_entity.type
_entity.pdbx_description
1 polymer ?
#
loop_
_entity_poly.entity_id
_entity_poly.type
_entity_poly.pdbx_seq_one_letter_code
_entity_poly.pdbx_strand_id
1 'polypeptide(L)'
;MANDVDAASFEIDDIVVQAKPACVVRTHDGIMIYDWHGGSIQDDRLLLAVYRLYGAAMWNADPNQVQCQVVYLRTRPLAVTTEAMSPEDVHVFIRNSAGDMGVCLDDPDENRASPGRFPMTDDRNQCERCRFKEVCSGEREADRAFPGVK
;
A
#
# COMPACT_ATOMS: atom_id res chain seq x y z
N MET A 1 -14.79 -2.68 -26.14
CA MET A 1 -13.49 -2.04 -25.94
C MET A 1 -13.24 -2.09 -24.45
N ALA A 2 -12.30 -2.94 -24.02
CA ALA A 2 -11.96 -3.06 -22.61
C ALA A 2 -11.27 -1.74 -22.23
N ASN A 3 -11.86 -1.00 -21.29
CA ASN A 3 -11.17 0.13 -20.68
C ASN A 3 -10.03 -0.48 -19.86
N ASP A 4 -8.80 -0.27 -20.30
CA ASP A 4 -7.64 -0.31 -19.42
C ASP A 4 -7.99 0.58 -18.23
N VAL A 5 -8.20 -0.05 -17.08
CA VAL A 5 -8.25 0.67 -15.82
C VAL A 5 -6.78 0.96 -15.53
N ASP A 6 -6.24 2.01 -16.14
CA ASP A 6 -4.97 2.58 -15.72
C ASP A 6 -5.02 2.65 -14.20
N ALA A 7 -4.05 2.02 -13.52
CA ALA A 7 -3.99 2.04 -12.08
C ALA A 7 -3.92 3.51 -11.66
N ALA A 8 -5.03 4.00 -11.11
CA ALA A 8 -5.15 5.41 -10.77
C ALA A 8 -4.09 5.75 -9.71
N SER A 9 -3.24 6.72 -10.06
CA SER A 9 -2.14 7.19 -9.22
C SER A 9 -2.29 8.67 -8.92
N PHE A 10 -1.64 9.08 -7.85
CA PHE A 10 -1.51 10.47 -7.45
C PHE A 10 -0.09 10.68 -6.90
N GLU A 11 0.29 11.93 -6.67
CA GLU A 11 1.65 12.28 -6.29
C GLU A 11 1.69 12.87 -4.87
N ILE A 12 2.67 12.44 -4.09
CA ILE A 12 3.03 12.99 -2.78
C ILE A 12 4.53 13.25 -2.80
N ASP A 13 4.95 14.52 -2.74
CA ASP A 13 6.37 14.91 -2.70
C ASP A 13 7.21 14.23 -3.81
N ASP A 14 6.79 14.33 -5.07
CA ASP A 14 7.42 13.69 -6.25
C ASP A 14 7.38 12.14 -6.24
N ILE A 15 6.72 11.51 -5.26
CA ILE A 15 6.53 10.07 -5.18
C ILE A 15 5.16 9.71 -5.76
N VAL A 16 5.16 8.86 -6.79
CA VAL A 16 3.93 8.32 -7.37
C VAL A 16 3.35 7.26 -6.45
N VAL A 17 2.17 7.54 -5.90
CA VAL A 17 1.38 6.64 -5.07
C VAL A 17 0.30 6.00 -5.92
N GLN A 18 0.35 4.68 -6.03
CA GLN A 18 -0.70 3.89 -6.68
C GLN A 18 -1.67 3.37 -5.62
N ALA A 19 -2.97 3.56 -5.84
CA ALA A 19 -4.00 3.07 -4.96
C ALA A 19 -5.12 2.40 -5.75
N LYS A 20 -5.67 1.32 -5.19
CA LYS A 20 -6.72 0.54 -5.84
C LYS A 20 -7.80 0.16 -4.83
N PRO A 21 -8.73 1.07 -4.52
CA PRO A 21 -9.85 0.75 -3.64
C PRO A 21 -10.75 -0.33 -4.26
N ALA A 22 -11.37 -1.16 -3.41
CA ALA A 22 -12.30 -2.20 -3.88
C ALA A 22 -13.56 -1.61 -4.52
N CYS A 23 -14.12 -0.54 -3.95
CA CYS A 23 -15.33 0.10 -4.46
C CYS A 23 -15.35 1.59 -4.14
N VAL A 24 -15.80 2.39 -5.11
CA VAL A 24 -15.97 3.84 -4.95
C VAL A 24 -17.38 4.22 -5.37
N VAL A 25 -18.06 4.98 -4.52
CA VAL A 25 -19.43 5.42 -4.73
C VAL A 25 -19.48 6.93 -4.57
N ARG A 26 -20.06 7.62 -5.57
CA ARG A 26 -20.43 9.03 -5.43
C ARG A 26 -21.71 9.13 -4.60
N THR A 27 -21.68 9.93 -3.54
CA THR A 27 -22.82 10.18 -2.65
C THR A 27 -23.33 11.60 -2.86
N HIS A 28 -24.39 11.97 -2.15
CA HIS A 28 -24.87 13.36 -2.13
C HIS A 28 -23.88 14.32 -1.44
N ASP A 29 -23.14 13.83 -0.45
CA ASP A 29 -22.20 14.62 0.36
C ASP A 29 -20.76 14.60 -0.16
N GLY A 30 -20.46 13.75 -1.16
CA GLY A 30 -19.11 13.60 -1.70
C GLY A 30 -18.83 12.20 -2.23
N ILE A 31 -17.78 11.58 -1.70
CA ILE A 31 -17.24 10.31 -2.19
C ILE A 31 -17.12 9.35 -1.01
N MET A 32 -17.60 8.13 -1.20
CA MET A 32 -17.42 7.03 -0.27
C MET A 32 -16.54 5.96 -0.91
N ILE A 33 -15.47 5.62 -0.23
CA ILE A 33 -14.54 4.56 -0.62
C ILE A 33 -14.70 3.38 0.34
N TYR A 34 -14.88 2.20 -0.20
CA TYR A 34 -14.89 0.94 0.54
C TYR A 34 -13.70 0.09 0.12
N ASP A 35 -13.04 -0.52 1.12
CA ASP A 35 -12.06 -1.56 0.87
C ASP A 35 -12.40 -2.83 1.64
N TRP A 36 -12.18 -4.00 1.04
CA TRP A 36 -12.67 -5.27 1.58
C TRP A 36 -11.52 -6.14 2.07
N HIS A 37 -11.55 -6.50 3.35
CA HIS A 37 -10.52 -7.33 3.97
C HIS A 37 -11.08 -8.68 4.44
N GLY A 38 -10.49 -9.78 3.97
CA GLY A 38 -10.81 -11.13 4.44
C GLY A 38 -10.17 -11.52 5.78
N GLY A 39 -9.29 -10.67 6.32
CA GLY A 39 -8.44 -10.94 7.48
C GLY A 39 -9.06 -10.61 8.84
N SER A 40 -8.20 -10.50 9.86
CA SER A 40 -8.54 -9.88 11.14
C SER A 40 -8.50 -8.37 11.05
N ILE A 41 -9.23 -7.70 11.95
CA ILE A 41 -9.14 -6.26 12.14
C ILE A 41 -7.68 -5.88 12.43
N GLN A 42 -7.19 -4.86 11.74
CA GLN A 42 -5.86 -4.29 11.88
C GLN A 42 -5.94 -2.77 12.01
N ASP A 43 -4.79 -2.13 12.15
CA ASP A 43 -4.68 -0.69 12.11
C ASP A 43 -4.71 -0.20 10.66
N ASP A 44 -5.90 0.22 10.20
CA ASP A 44 -6.12 0.67 8.81
C ASP A 44 -5.91 2.19 8.63
N ARG A 45 -5.40 2.92 9.64
CA ARG A 45 -5.40 4.38 9.62
C ARG A 45 -4.60 4.98 8.46
N LEU A 46 -3.46 4.36 8.12
CA LEU A 46 -2.66 4.75 6.95
C LEU A 46 -3.40 4.49 5.65
N LEU A 47 -4.00 3.30 5.51
CA LEU A 47 -4.78 2.92 4.32
C LEU A 47 -5.93 3.91 4.07
N LEU A 48 -6.71 4.20 5.12
CA LEU A 48 -7.82 5.15 5.04
C LEU A 48 -7.33 6.56 4.66
N ALA A 49 -6.20 7.00 5.19
CA ALA A 49 -5.64 8.31 4.86
C ALA A 49 -5.14 8.37 3.41
N VAL A 50 -4.47 7.33 2.93
CA VAL A 50 -4.05 7.21 1.51
C VAL A 50 -5.27 7.22 0.60
N TYR A 51 -6.34 6.47 0.90
CA TYR A 51 -7.55 6.49 0.09
C TYR A 51 -8.27 7.83 0.12
N ARG A 52 -8.22 8.55 1.24
CA ARG A 52 -8.79 9.90 1.33
C ARG A 52 -8.06 10.88 0.41
N LEU A 53 -6.72 10.86 0.41
CA LEU A 53 -5.91 11.68 -0.50
C LEU A 53 -6.11 11.28 -1.96
N TYR A 54 -6.10 9.98 -2.24
CA TYR A 54 -6.41 9.42 -3.55
C TYR A 54 -7.77 9.90 -4.05
N GLY A 55 -8.81 9.85 -3.22
CA GLY A 55 -10.15 10.27 -3.61
C GLY A 55 -10.26 11.77 -3.87
N ALA A 56 -9.56 12.59 -3.08
CA ALA A 56 -9.49 14.02 -3.30
C ALA A 56 -8.81 14.32 -4.65
N ALA A 57 -7.68 13.66 -4.94
CA ALA A 57 -6.92 13.85 -6.17
C ALA A 57 -7.69 13.39 -7.42
N MET A 58 -8.23 12.17 -7.41
CA MET A 58 -8.86 11.57 -8.59
C MET A 58 -10.17 12.24 -8.99
N TRP A 59 -10.85 12.87 -8.04
CA TRP A 59 -12.18 13.44 -8.27
C TRP A 59 -12.28 14.94 -7.95
N ASN A 60 -11.13 15.60 -7.71
CA ASN A 60 -11.04 17.02 -7.37
C ASN A 60 -12.03 17.41 -6.25
N ALA A 61 -12.11 16.56 -5.22
CA ALA A 61 -13.00 16.73 -4.08
C ALA A 61 -12.24 17.32 -2.88
N ASP A 62 -12.94 18.06 -2.02
CA ASP A 62 -12.38 18.41 -0.71
C ASP A 62 -12.08 17.10 0.05
N PRO A 63 -10.88 16.90 0.62
CA PRO A 63 -10.57 15.72 1.42
C PRO A 63 -11.62 15.44 2.51
N ASN A 64 -12.25 16.46 3.10
CA ASN A 64 -13.34 16.31 4.08
C ASN A 64 -14.63 15.70 3.50
N GLN A 65 -14.80 15.73 2.18
CA GLN A 65 -15.91 15.09 1.47
C GLN A 65 -15.57 13.66 1.00
N VAL A 66 -14.37 13.18 1.29
CA VAL A 66 -13.95 11.80 1.00
C VAL A 66 -13.99 10.98 2.27
N GLN A 67 -14.96 10.09 2.34
CA GLN A 67 -15.12 9.14 3.45
C GLN A 67 -14.60 7.77 3.01
N CYS A 68 -13.99 7.04 3.94
CA CYS A 68 -13.40 5.74 3.68
C CYS A 68 -13.79 4.75 4.77
N GLN A 69 -14.06 3.50 4.39
CA GLN A 69 -14.37 2.41 5.32
C GLN A 69 -13.67 1.12 4.91
N VAL A 70 -13.12 0.43 5.90
CA VAL A 70 -12.67 -0.95 5.71
C VAL A 70 -13.80 -1.90 6.12
N VAL A 71 -14.15 -2.81 5.23
CA VAL A 71 -15.20 -3.82 5.42
C VAL A 71 -14.54 -5.18 5.64
N TYR A 72 -14.62 -5.69 6.86
CA TYR A 72 -14.08 -7.00 7.22
C TYR A 72 -15.09 -8.11 6.94
N LEU A 73 -14.70 -9.11 6.15
CA LEU A 73 -15.60 -10.14 5.62
C LEU A 73 -15.54 -11.49 6.36
N ARG A 74 -14.61 -11.68 7.32
CA ARG A 74 -14.28 -13.01 7.86
C ARG A 74 -15.42 -13.75 8.58
N THR A 75 -16.33 -13.04 9.24
CA THR A 75 -17.44 -13.67 9.99
C THR A 75 -18.78 -13.09 9.55
N ARG A 76 -18.93 -11.78 9.68
CA ARG A 76 -20.01 -10.97 9.10
C ARG A 76 -19.41 -9.65 8.62
N PRO A 77 -19.92 -9.06 7.52
CA PRO A 77 -19.48 -7.74 7.09
C PRO A 77 -19.56 -6.74 8.25
N LEU A 78 -18.40 -6.26 8.68
CA LEU A 78 -18.27 -5.20 9.67
C LEU A 78 -17.54 -4.04 9.01
N ALA A 79 -18.25 -2.95 8.79
CA ALA A 79 -17.64 -1.69 8.41
C ALA A 79 -16.98 -1.08 9.65
N VAL A 80 -15.68 -0.84 9.56
CA VAL A 80 -14.91 -0.16 10.60
C VAL A 80 -14.53 1.21 10.06
N THR A 81 -14.98 2.24 10.75
CA THR A 81 -14.48 3.61 10.56
C THR A 81 -13.46 3.86 11.66
N THR A 82 -12.19 3.93 11.31
CA THR A 82 -11.14 4.44 12.20
C THR A 82 -10.76 5.86 11.79
N GLU A 83 -10.25 6.64 12.74
CA GLU A 83 -9.71 7.96 12.43
C GLU A 83 -8.47 7.79 11.55
N ALA A 84 -8.51 8.33 10.34
CA ALA A 84 -7.36 8.33 9.44
C ALA A 84 -6.16 9.04 10.06
N MET A 85 -4.94 8.64 9.67
CA MET A 85 -3.73 9.42 9.99
C MET A 85 -3.86 10.86 9.48
N SER A 86 -3.17 11.80 10.13
CA SER A 86 -3.10 13.18 9.64
C SER A 86 -2.41 13.21 8.26
N PRO A 87 -2.76 14.16 7.37
CA PRO A 87 -2.07 14.32 6.10
C PRO A 87 -0.56 14.46 6.27
N GLU A 88 -0.10 15.22 7.27
CA GLU A 88 1.31 15.43 7.56
C GLU A 88 2.02 14.11 7.92
N ASP A 89 1.41 13.27 8.75
CA ASP A 89 1.99 11.98 9.11
C ASP A 89 2.04 11.01 7.91
N VAL A 90 1.06 11.09 7.00
CA VAL A 90 1.05 10.28 5.76
C VAL A 90 2.18 10.69 4.83
N HIS A 91 2.39 12.00 4.63
CA HIS A 91 3.53 12.51 3.86
C HIS A 91 4.86 12.04 4.46
N VAL A 92 5.02 12.17 5.78
CA VAL A 92 6.23 11.71 6.49
C VAL A 92 6.42 10.19 6.33
N PHE A 93 5.36 9.40 6.49
CA PHE A 93 5.43 7.95 6.33
C PHE A 93 5.86 7.56 4.91
N ILE A 94 5.22 8.11 3.88
CA ILE A 94 5.49 7.76 2.48
C ILE A 94 6.91 8.16 2.10
N ARG A 95 7.35 9.36 2.49
CA ARG A 95 8.71 9.83 2.23
C ARG A 95 9.76 8.95 2.90
N ASN A 96 9.57 8.62 4.18
CA ASN A 96 10.52 7.77 4.91
C ASN A 96 10.54 6.36 4.31
N SER A 97 9.38 5.78 4.02
CA SER A 97 9.29 4.44 3.41
C SER A 97 9.95 4.39 2.04
N ALA A 98 9.74 5.40 1.19
CA ALA A 98 10.39 5.49 -0.12
C ALA A 98 11.91 5.66 0.01
N GLY A 99 12.35 6.50 0.95
CA GLY A 99 13.77 6.69 1.27
C GLY A 99 14.44 5.38 1.72
N ASP A 100 13.82 4.66 2.65
CA ASP A 100 14.33 3.39 3.17
C ASP A 100 14.45 2.32 2.06
N MET A 101 13.46 2.25 1.16
CA MET A 101 13.52 1.38 -0.01
C MET A 101 14.64 1.81 -0.98
N GLY A 102 14.80 3.11 -1.21
CA GLY A 102 15.83 3.67 -2.09
C GLY A 102 17.26 3.34 -1.65
N VAL A 103 17.52 3.25 -0.34
CA VAL A 103 18.84 2.84 0.20
C VAL A 103 19.25 1.44 -0.28
N CYS A 104 18.28 0.56 -0.53
CA CYS A 104 18.53 -0.81 -0.98
C CYS A 104 18.79 -0.93 -2.50
N LEU A 105 18.64 0.15 -3.27
CA LEU A 105 18.89 0.13 -4.71
C LEU A 105 20.39 0.23 -5.01
N ASP A 106 20.82 -0.40 -6.10
CA ASP A 106 22.16 -0.19 -6.67
C ASP A 106 22.21 1.09 -7.51
N ASP A 107 21.10 1.38 -8.18
CA ASP A 107 20.88 2.56 -9.01
C ASP A 107 19.45 3.07 -8.78
N PRO A 108 19.26 4.09 -7.94
CA PRO A 108 17.94 4.65 -7.65
C PRO A 108 17.25 5.27 -8.87
N ASP A 109 18.01 5.85 -9.80
CA ASP A 109 17.46 6.55 -10.97
C ASP A 109 16.84 5.56 -11.96
N GLU A 110 17.44 4.37 -12.11
CA GLU A 110 16.95 3.28 -12.96
C GLU A 110 16.14 2.22 -12.19
N ASN A 111 15.86 2.44 -10.89
CA ASN A 111 15.20 1.48 -9.99
C ASN A 111 15.82 0.07 -10.03
N ARG A 112 17.15 -0.03 -10.16
CA ARG A 112 17.87 -1.32 -10.22
C ARG A 112 18.30 -1.76 -8.83
N ALA A 113 18.04 -3.02 -8.52
CA ALA A 113 18.33 -3.59 -7.21
C ALA A 113 19.00 -4.97 -7.33
N SER A 114 19.87 -5.28 -6.38
CA SER A 114 20.50 -6.60 -6.21
C SER A 114 20.09 -7.21 -4.88
N PRO A 115 19.82 -8.53 -4.80
CA PRO A 115 19.41 -9.19 -3.57
C PRO A 115 20.33 -8.92 -2.37
N GLY A 116 21.65 -8.80 -2.60
CA GLY A 116 22.63 -8.54 -1.55
C GLY A 116 22.53 -7.16 -0.87
N ARG A 117 21.77 -6.21 -1.44
CA ARG A 117 21.52 -4.90 -0.83
C ARG A 117 20.35 -4.91 0.17
N PHE A 118 19.52 -5.94 0.14
CA PHE A 118 18.37 -6.07 1.04
C PHE A 118 18.80 -6.83 2.30
N PRO A 119 18.86 -6.17 3.47
CA PRO A 119 19.31 -6.81 4.69
C PRO A 119 18.33 -7.91 5.12
N MET A 120 18.88 -9.06 5.52
CA MET A 120 18.11 -10.10 6.19
C MET A 120 17.95 -9.74 7.67
N THR A 121 16.81 -10.12 8.25
CA THR A 121 16.58 -9.96 9.69
C THR A 121 17.19 -11.11 10.49
N ASP A 122 17.79 -10.78 11.64
CA ASP A 122 18.25 -11.77 12.63
C ASP A 122 17.15 -12.14 13.65
N ASP A 123 15.99 -11.47 13.58
CA ASP A 123 14.86 -11.73 14.48
C ASP A 123 14.15 -13.03 14.11
N ARG A 124 14.48 -14.08 14.87
CA ARG A 124 13.91 -15.42 14.68
C ARG A 124 12.39 -15.46 14.80
N ASN A 125 11.77 -14.57 15.58
CA ASN A 125 10.32 -14.55 15.73
C ASN A 125 9.64 -14.16 14.41
N GLN A 126 10.25 -13.27 13.63
CA GLN A 126 9.76 -12.88 12.31
C GLN A 126 9.94 -14.01 11.29
N CYS A 127 11.05 -14.76 11.39
CA CYS A 127 11.39 -15.83 10.47
C CYS A 127 10.44 -17.04 10.52
N GLU A 128 9.80 -17.33 11.66
CA GLU A 128 8.93 -18.52 11.81
C GLU A 128 7.70 -18.51 10.90
N ARG A 129 7.18 -17.32 10.58
CA ARG A 129 6.00 -17.12 9.72
C ARG A 129 6.32 -16.41 8.42
N CYS A 130 7.60 -16.16 8.16
CA CYS A 130 8.05 -15.41 6.99
C CYS A 130 7.85 -16.24 5.72
N ARG A 131 7.16 -15.67 4.74
CA ARG A 131 6.97 -16.30 3.42
C ARG A 131 8.24 -16.34 2.56
N PHE A 132 9.28 -15.61 2.97
CA PHE A 132 10.57 -15.52 2.28
C PHE A 132 11.67 -16.38 2.92
N LYS A 133 11.32 -17.22 3.90
CA LYS A 133 12.30 -18.02 4.67
C LYS A 133 13.22 -18.86 3.77
N GLU A 134 12.69 -19.42 2.69
CA GLU A 134 13.45 -20.27 1.76
C GLU A 134 14.50 -19.49 0.96
N VAL A 135 14.29 -18.18 0.77
CA VAL A 135 15.31 -17.27 0.19
C VAL A 135 16.40 -17.00 1.22
N CYS A 136 16.02 -16.76 2.49
CA CYS A 136 16.98 -16.55 3.58
C CYS A 136 17.81 -17.80 3.91
N SER A 137 17.24 -19.01 3.81
CA SER A 137 17.95 -20.27 4.06
C SER A 137 18.76 -20.78 2.85
N GLY A 138 18.71 -20.07 1.72
CA GLY A 138 19.38 -20.49 0.48
C GLY A 138 18.77 -21.73 -0.19
N GLU A 139 17.58 -22.16 0.25
CA GLU A 139 16.82 -23.26 -0.35
C GLU A 139 16.20 -22.86 -1.70
N ARG A 140 16.02 -21.55 -1.93
CA ARG A 140 15.76 -20.94 -3.24
C ARG A 140 16.74 -19.80 -3.48
N GLU A 141 17.36 -19.78 -4.65
CA GLU A 141 18.10 -18.60 -5.11
C GLU A 141 17.12 -17.43 -5.26
N ALA A 142 17.50 -16.24 -4.75
CA ALA A 142 16.66 -15.04 -4.81
C ALA A 142 16.18 -14.73 -6.23
N ASP A 143 17.03 -14.96 -7.23
CA ASP A 143 16.74 -14.74 -8.66
C ASP A 143 15.75 -15.76 -9.25
N ARG A 144 15.63 -16.96 -8.64
CA ARG A 144 14.68 -18.00 -9.05
C ARG A 144 13.33 -17.91 -8.32
N ALA A 145 13.24 -17.14 -7.24
CA ALA A 145 12.01 -16.98 -6.46
C ALA A 145 10.94 -16.15 -7.21
N PHE A 146 11.35 -15.33 -8.19
CA PHE A 146 10.45 -14.51 -9.01
C PHE A 146 10.75 -14.68 -10.51
N PRO A 147 10.39 -15.81 -11.13
CA PRO A 147 10.56 -15.98 -12.56
C PRO A 147 9.50 -15.14 -13.30
N GLY A 148 9.80 -13.87 -13.60
CA GLY A 148 8.91 -13.07 -14.46
C GLY A 148 8.94 -11.55 -14.34
N VAL A 149 9.75 -10.95 -13.45
CA VAL A 149 9.92 -9.48 -13.47
C VAL A 149 11.08 -9.16 -14.39
N LYS A 150 10.74 -8.85 -15.65
CA LYS A 150 11.62 -8.14 -16.59
C LYS A 150 11.33 -6.66 -16.50
#